data_AF-A0A521UNQ8-F1
#
_entry.id   AF-A0A521UNQ8-F1
#
_cell.length_a   1.000
_cell.length_b   1.000
_cell.length_c   1.000
_cell.angle_alpha   90.00
_cell.angle_beta   90.00
_cell.angle_gamma   90.00
#
_symmetry.space_group_name_H-M   'P 1'
#
loop_
_entity.id
_entity.type
_entity.pdbx_description
1 polymer ?
#
loop_
_entity_poly.entity_id
_entity_poly.type
_entity_poly.pdbx_seq_one_letter_code
_entity_poly.pdbx_strand_id
1 'polypeptide(L)' 'MATGKFVRAWQENGRAYLSVRVVEADGSPVEYIGSVALDDLQGLTAAQQRAALVNAVKMERARNIGTAVDLPGFSSTIAL' A
#
# COMPACT_ATOMS: atom_id res chain seq x y z
N MET A 1 -11.41 12.41 5.95
CA MET A 1 -10.60 11.57 5.03
C MET A 1 -9.17 11.57 5.53
N ALA A 2 -8.52 10.41 5.65
CA ALA A 2 -7.11 10.35 6.05
C ALA A 2 -6.22 10.85 4.90
N THR A 3 -5.30 11.76 5.19
CA THR A 3 -4.34 12.31 4.21
C THR A 3 -3.01 11.58 4.36
N GLY A 4 -2.51 10.99 3.28
CA GLY A 4 -1.22 10.30 3.25
C GLY A 4 -0.10 11.18 2.67
N LYS A 5 1.12 11.05 3.19
CA LYS A 5 2.34 11.68 2.66
C LYS A 5 3.18 10.64 1.91
N PHE A 6 3.60 10.97 0.69
CA PHE A 6 4.54 10.16 -0.06
C PHE A 6 5.88 10.07 0.69
N VAL A 7 6.36 8.85 0.93
CA VAL A 7 7.65 8.61 1.56
C VAL A 7 8.69 8.33 0.48
N ARG A 8 8.43 7.34 -0.37
CA ARG A 8 9.31 6.94 -1.47
C ARG A 8 8.58 6.18 -2.55
N ALA A 9 9.13 6.17 -3.76
CA ALA A 9 8.77 5.28 -4.84
C ALA A 9 10.05 4.63 -5.39
N TRP A 10 9.99 3.34 -5.72
CA TRP A 10 11.15 2.61 -6.27
C TRP A 10 10.69 1.47 -7.17
N GLN A 11 11.62 0.89 -7.91
CA GLN A 11 11.37 -0.27 -8.76
C GLN A 11 12.33 -1.40 -8.40
N GLU A 12 11.82 -2.62 -8.31
CA GLU A 12 12.61 -3.80 -7.96
C GLU A 12 11.90 -5.06 -8.49
N ASN A 13 12.66 -6.02 -9.03
CA ASN A 13 12.15 -7.34 -9.46
C ASN A 13 10.90 -7.29 -10.34
N GLY A 14 10.89 -6.41 -11.36
CA GLY A 14 9.76 -6.30 -12.31
C GLY A 14 8.53 -5.58 -11.76
N ARG A 15 8.63 -4.91 -10.61
CA ARG A 15 7.52 -4.19 -9.97
C ARG A 15 7.89 -2.76 -9.63
N ALA A 16 6.92 -1.87 -9.68
CA ALA A 16 7.00 -0.53 -9.11
C ALA A 16 6.29 -0.51 -7.75
N TYR A 17 6.91 0.14 -6.78
CA TYR A 17 6.45 0.26 -5.42
C TYR A 17 6.25 1.71 -5.04
N LEU A 18 5.26 1.95 -4.18
CA LEU A 18 4.98 3.25 -3.60
C LEU A 18 4.73 3.09 -2.10
N SER A 19 5.53 3.79 -1.29
CA SER A 19 5.32 3.91 0.15
C SER A 19 4.64 5.25 0.49
N VAL A 20 3.57 5.17 1.27
CA VAL A 20 2.81 6.32 1.77
C VAL A 20 2.60 6.17 3.28
N ARG A 21 2.94 7.21 4.04
CA ARG A 21 2.64 7.30 5.46
C ARG A 21 1.31 7.97 5.67
N VAL A 22 0.40 7.33 6.39
CA VAL A 22 -0.94 7.81 6.71
C VAL A 22 -1.04 7.94 8.23
N VAL A 23 -1.68 9.00 8.71
CA VAL A 23 -2.07 9.10 10.12
C VAL A 23 -3.48 8.52 10.23
N GLU A 24 -3.60 7.40 10.91
CA GLU A 24 -4.88 6.70 11.09
C GLU A 24 -5.77 7.40 12.12
N ALA A 25 -7.03 6.95 12.24
CA ALA A 25 -8.03 7.61 13.08
C ALA A 25 -7.67 7.61 14.58
N ASP A 26 -6.86 6.66 15.02
CA ASP A 26 -6.29 6.56 16.36
C ASP A 26 -5.07 7.49 16.58
N GLY A 27 -4.66 8.24 15.54
CA GLY A 27 -3.49 9.11 15.55
C GLY A 27 -2.17 8.40 15.26
N SER A 28 -2.18 7.08 15.06
CA SER A 28 -0.97 6.30 14.78
C SER A 28 -0.47 6.54 13.36
N PRO A 29 0.82 6.83 13.15
CA PRO A 29 1.39 6.87 11.81
C PRO A 29 1.64 5.44 11.30
N VAL A 30 0.94 5.05 10.23
CA VAL A 30 1.10 3.76 9.57
C VAL A 30 1.68 3.97 8.17
N GLU A 31 2.65 3.14 7.79
CA GLU A 31 3.25 3.17 6.45
C GLU A 31 2.69 2.03 5.60
N TYR A 32 2.04 2.38 4.49
CA TYR A 32 1.48 1.43 3.53
C TYR A 32 2.32 1.39 2.26
N ILE A 33 2.59 0.19 1.77
CA ILE A 33 3.38 -0.05 0.57
C ILE A 33 2.52 -0.76 -0.47
N GLY A 34 2.16 -0.05 -1.53
CA GLY A 34 1.47 -0.63 -2.69
C GLY A 34 2.48 -1.01 -3.78
N SER A 35 2.16 -2.03 -4.58
CA SER A 35 2.95 -2.41 -5.75
C SER A 35 2.11 -2.68 -6.99
N VAL A 36 2.67 -2.40 -8.17
CA VAL A 36 2.10 -2.67 -9.49
C VAL A 36 3.18 -3.33 -10.36
N ALA A 37 2.84 -4.27 -11.23
CA ALA A 37 3.80 -4.85 -12.17
C ALA A 37 4.26 -3.78 -13.17
N LEU A 38 5.55 -3.79 -13.57
CA LEU A 38 6.05 -2.79 -14.52
C LEU A 38 5.37 -2.91 -15.89
N ASP A 39 4.98 -4.12 -16.29
CA ASP A 39 4.28 -4.37 -17.56
C ASP A 39 2.91 -3.69 -17.60
N ASP A 40 2.18 -3.65 -16.47
CA ASP A 40 0.90 -2.95 -16.35
C ASP A 40 1.04 -1.42 -16.43
N LEU A 41 2.26 -0.90 -16.26
CA LEU A 41 2.58 0.52 -16.35
C LEU A 41 3.07 0.95 -17.74
N GLN A 42 3.41 -0.02 -18.61
CA GLN A 42 3.90 0.27 -19.95
C GLN A 42 2.81 0.93 -20.80
N GLY A 43 3.19 1.95 -21.57
CA GLY A 43 2.25 2.72 -22.41
C GLY A 43 1.34 3.68 -21.65
N LEU A 44 1.35 3.68 -20.32
CA LEU A 44 0.63 4.65 -19.51
C LEU A 44 1.40 5.98 -19.40
N THR A 45 0.66 7.09 -19.33
CA THR A 45 1.24 8.40 -19.00
C THR A 45 1.72 8.43 -17.55
N ALA A 46 2.64 9.34 -17.22
CA ALA A 46 3.13 9.51 -15.84
C ALA A 46 1.99 9.76 -14.81
N ALA A 47 0.94 10.47 -15.21
CA ALA A 47 -0.23 10.71 -14.37
C ALA A 47 -1.01 9.40 -14.10
N GLN A 48 -1.19 8.56 -15.12
CA GLN A 48 -1.85 7.26 -15.00
C GLN A 48 -1.02 6.28 -14.17
N GLN A 49 0.30 6.24 -14.38
CA GLN A 49 1.20 5.40 -13.57
C GLN A 49 1.14 5.80 -12.09
N ARG A 50 1.16 7.11 -11.81
CA ARG A 50 0.99 7.63 -10.44
C ARG A 50 -0.36 7.24 -9.85
N ALA A 51 -1.44 7.36 -10.62
CA ALA A 51 -2.78 6.97 -10.18
C ALA A 51 -2.86 5.47 -9.86
N ALA A 52 -2.25 4.61 -10.69
CA ALA A 52 -2.19 3.17 -10.48
C ALA A 52 -1.46 2.81 -9.18
N LEU A 53 -0.29 3.41 -8.94
CA LEU A 53 0.48 3.20 -7.71
C LEU A 53 -0.27 3.71 -6.47
N VAL A 54 -0.89 4.89 -6.54
CA VAL A 54 -1.71 5.41 -5.43
C VAL A 54 -2.91 4.49 -5.17
N ASN A 55 -3.52 3.94 -6.21
CA ASN A 55 -4.62 2.99 -6.05
C ASN A 55 -4.15 1.67 -5.40
N ALA A 56 -2.97 1.17 -5.77
CA ALA A 56 -2.39 0.00 -5.13
C ALA A 56 -2.18 0.21 -3.62
N VAL A 57 -1.66 1.38 -3.21
CA VAL A 57 -1.53 1.75 -1.79
C VAL A 57 -2.90 1.82 -1.09
N LYS A 58 -3.91 2.39 -1.75
CA LYS A 58 -5.27 2.46 -1.19
C LYS A 58 -5.87 1.07 -0.95
N MET A 59 -5.68 0.15 -1.89
CA MET A 59 -6.12 -1.25 -1.73
C MET A 59 -5.38 -1.93 -0.58
N GLU A 60 -4.08 -1.70 -0.45
CA GLU A 60 -3.29 -2.25 0.66
C GLU A 60 -3.77 -1.71 2.01
N ARG A 61 -3.99 -0.40 2.12
CA ARG A 61 -4.60 0.20 3.31
C ARG A 61 -5.97 -0.40 3.61
N ALA A 62 -6.83 -0.55 2.60
CA ALA A 62 -8.17 -1.12 2.76
C ALA A 62 -8.13 -2.56 3.29
N ARG A 63 -7.14 -3.37 2.89
CA ARG A 63 -6.92 -4.72 3.46
C ARG A 63 -6.50 -4.67 4.92
N ASN A 64 -5.57 -3.77 5.27
CA ASN A 64 -5.03 -3.66 6.63
C ASN A 64 -5.98 -3.03 7.66
N ILE A 65 -6.88 -2.15 7.24
CA ILE A 65 -7.96 -1.62 8.11
C ILE A 65 -9.21 -2.51 8.08
N GLY A 66 -9.23 -3.53 7.22
CA GLY A 66 -10.28 -4.55 7.21
C GLY A 66 -10.24 -5.35 8.51
N THR A 67 -11.38 -5.92 8.91
CA THR A 67 -11.43 -6.79 10.08
C THR A 67 -10.47 -7.96 9.88
N ALA A 68 -9.47 -8.08 10.75
CA ALA A 68 -8.59 -9.24 10.76
C ALA A 68 -9.46 -10.49 10.94
N VAL A 69 -9.31 -11.45 10.03
CA VAL A 69 -9.96 -12.76 10.14
C VAL A 69 -8.91 -13.71 10.69
N ASP A 70 -9.18 -14.32 11.85
CA ASP A 70 -8.35 -15.42 12.33
C ASP A 70 -8.51 -16.60 11.37
N LEU A 71 -7.42 -16.94 10.68
CA LEU A 71 -7.36 -18.15 9.88
C LEU A 71 -7.01 -19.32 10.81
N PRO A 72 -7.60 -20.52 10.63
CA PRO A 72 -7.23 -21.68 11.42
C PRO A 72 -5.72 -21.93 11.36
N GLY A 73 -5.04 -21.80 12.51
CA GLY A 73 -3.59 -22.00 12.63
C GLY A 73 -2.71 -20.75 12.48
N PHE A 74 -3.28 -19.56 12.20
CA PHE A 74 -2.53 -18.29 12.19
C PHE A 74 -3.17 -17.30 13.16
N SER A 75 -2.55 -17.13 14.34
CA SER A 75 -2.92 -16.06 15.27
C SER A 75 -2.58 -14.71 14.64
N SER A 76 -3.55 -13.79 14.65
CA SER A 76 -3.34 -12.37 14.29
C SER A 76 -2.36 -11.65 15.23
N THR A 77 -1.99 -12.27 16.36
CA THR A 77 -0.99 -11.79 17.30
C THR A 77 0.21 -12.75 17.33
N ILE A 78 1.40 -12.24 17.02
CA ILE A 78 2.69 -12.92 17.22
C ILE A 78 3.53 -12.12 18.21
N ALA A 79 4.18 -12.81 19.14
CA ALA A 79 5.22 -12.20 19.98
C ALA A 79 6.48 -12.03 19.12
N LEU A 80 7.05 -10.81 19.13
CA LEU A 80 8.33 -10.48 18.51
C LEU A 80 9.47 -10.66 19.53
#